data_AF-A0A091N5P5-F1
#
_entry.id   AF-A0A091N5P5-F1
#
_cell.length_a   1.000
_cell.length_b   1.000
_cell.length_c   1.000
_cell.angle_alpha   90.00
_cell.angle_beta   90.00
_cell.angle_gamma   90.00
#
_symmetry.space_group_name_H-M   'P 1'
#
loop_
_entity.id
_entity.type
_entity.pdbx_description
1 polymer ?
#
loop_
_entity_poly.entity_id
_entity_poly.type
_entity_poly.pdbx_seq_one_letter_code
_entity_poly.pdbx_strand_id
1 'polypeptide(L)'
;MLPALPEKKMVFKGLVTNKEDMDKLMLTPRIHYPLLGSSALITFEKAEVAQRIIEVKEHMVELSYGEEVEEVDRCRMRVQAGPVEVLLPSTLEMALIRSCRSILVSELPSLGIPDEGLLDKLELFFSKTKNGGGEVESREFLDDSGQVVLTFMQDGGASLSSVVVERLIARGHVEVPIGKGKYKLKISPHVNGDITNLQ
;
A
#
# COMPACT_ATOMS: atom_id res chain seq x y z
N MET A 1 24.64 -14.72 10.37
CA MET A 1 24.57 -13.66 9.33
C MET A 1 23.12 -13.23 9.26
N LEU A 2 22.78 -12.02 9.71
CA LEU A 2 21.40 -11.50 9.60
C LEU A 2 21.12 -11.21 8.11
N PRO A 3 19.99 -11.65 7.53
CA PRO A 3 19.63 -11.28 6.17
C PRO A 3 19.43 -9.77 6.13
N ALA A 4 20.26 -9.08 5.35
CA ALA A 4 20.17 -7.64 5.18
C ALA A 4 18.80 -7.29 4.59
N LEU A 5 18.04 -6.48 5.31
CA LEU A 5 16.82 -5.86 4.82
C LEU A 5 17.11 -5.12 3.50
N PRO A 6 16.15 -5.02 2.57
CA PRO A 6 16.32 -4.23 1.35
C PRO A 6 16.71 -2.78 1.69
N GLU A 7 17.97 -2.45 1.42
CA GLU A 7 18.55 -1.12 1.62
C GLU A 7 18.01 -0.15 0.56
N LYS A 8 17.15 0.77 0.99
CA LYS A 8 16.66 1.91 0.19
C LYS A 8 17.72 3.02 0.20
N LYS A 9 18.14 3.51 -0.98
CA LYS A 9 19.00 4.70 -1.11
C LYS A 9 18.23 5.93 -0.64
N MET A 10 18.54 6.41 0.57
CA MET A 10 18.03 7.67 1.10
C MET A 10 18.93 8.81 0.59
N VAL A 11 18.36 9.72 -0.20
CA VAL A 11 19.05 10.95 -0.60
C VAL A 11 18.57 12.07 0.32
N PHE A 12 19.42 12.48 1.26
CA PHE A 12 19.18 13.66 2.09
C PHE A 12 19.32 14.92 1.22
N LYS A 13 18.22 15.34 0.60
CA LYS A 13 18.11 16.68 0.00
C LYS A 13 17.70 17.63 1.11
N GLY A 14 18.69 18.15 1.83
CA GLY A 14 18.48 19.08 2.93
C GLY A 14 17.79 20.36 2.46
N LEU A 15 16.48 20.43 2.67
CA LEU A 15 15.77 21.69 2.89
C LEU A 15 15.08 21.59 4.25
N VAL A 16 15.65 22.29 5.23
CA VAL A 16 15.16 22.30 6.61
C VAL A 16 13.99 23.27 6.70
N THR A 17 12.78 22.76 6.48
CA THR A 17 11.55 23.45 6.86
C THR A 17 10.71 22.46 7.67
N ASN A 18 10.61 22.73 8.97
CA ASN A 18 9.74 22.14 9.99
C ASN A 18 9.32 20.67 9.81
N LYS A 19 9.92 19.83 10.66
CA LYS A 19 9.63 18.40 10.87
C LYS A 19 8.12 18.09 10.88
N GLU A 20 7.62 17.56 9.77
CA GLU A 20 6.48 16.65 9.77
C GLU A 20 7.00 15.29 9.31
N ASP A 21 6.72 14.27 10.13
CA ASP A 21 7.23 12.89 10.02
C ASP A 21 7.08 12.31 8.61
N MET A 22 8.19 12.30 7.86
CA MET A 22 8.28 11.62 6.56
C MET A 22 8.30 10.08 6.68
N ASP A 23 8.34 9.55 7.90
CA ASP A 23 8.37 8.11 8.21
C ASP A 23 7.00 7.58 8.69
N LYS A 24 5.90 8.27 8.38
CA LYS A 24 4.57 7.87 8.82
C LYS A 24 3.95 6.86 7.85
N LEU A 25 3.71 5.63 8.32
CA LEU A 25 2.84 4.68 7.63
C LEU A 25 1.47 5.33 7.43
N MET A 26 1.08 5.55 6.18
CA MET A 26 -0.20 6.15 5.82
C MET A 26 -1.26 5.04 5.74
N LEU A 27 -2.13 4.98 6.75
CA LEU A 27 -3.30 4.12 6.76
C LEU A 27 -4.52 4.91 6.28
N THR A 28 -5.20 4.44 5.25
CA THR A 28 -6.46 5.00 4.76
C THR A 28 -7.61 4.06 5.15
N PRO A 29 -8.21 4.20 6.35
CA PRO A 29 -9.25 3.29 6.80
C PRO A 29 -10.51 3.43 5.96
N ARG A 30 -11.07 2.31 5.49
CA ARG A 30 -12.39 2.25 4.83
C ARG A 30 -13.38 1.62 5.79
N ILE A 31 -14.13 2.46 6.49
CA ILE A 31 -15.00 2.03 7.58
C ILE A 31 -16.41 1.87 7.04
N HIS A 32 -16.95 0.67 7.17
CA HIS A 32 -18.34 0.38 6.85
C HIS A 32 -19.16 0.45 8.13
N TYR A 33 -19.93 1.51 8.29
CA TYR A 33 -20.78 1.70 9.46
C TYR A 33 -22.25 1.38 9.12
N PRO A 34 -22.85 0.33 9.69
CA PRO A 34 -24.25 0.01 9.44
C PRO A 34 -25.15 1.03 10.11
N LEU A 35 -25.82 1.87 9.32
CA LEU A 35 -26.84 2.79 9.81
C LEU A 35 -28.20 2.08 9.85
N LEU A 36 -28.97 2.34 10.91
CA LEU A 36 -30.37 1.93 10.97
C LEU A 36 -31.17 2.70 9.92
N GLY A 37 -32.22 2.08 9.35
CA GLY A 37 -32.96 2.59 8.19
C GLY A 37 -33.70 3.92 8.35
N SER A 38 -33.56 4.59 9.50
CA SER A 38 -34.11 5.91 9.81
C SER A 38 -33.04 6.88 10.35
N SER A 39 -31.76 6.59 10.12
CA SER A 39 -30.62 7.38 10.61
C SER A 39 -29.69 7.77 9.46
N ALA A 40 -29.03 8.91 9.60
CA ALA A 40 -28.04 9.41 8.65
C ALA A 40 -26.77 9.83 9.37
N LEU A 41 -25.61 9.62 8.74
CA LEU A 41 -24.34 10.15 9.20
C LEU A 41 -24.08 11.48 8.50
N ILE A 42 -23.81 12.52 9.28
CA ILE A 42 -23.50 13.85 8.76
C ILE A 42 -22.10 14.22 9.22
N THR A 43 -21.24 14.60 8.28
CA THR A 43 -19.91 15.11 8.55
C THR A 43 -19.89 16.63 8.43
N PHE A 44 -19.16 17.27 9.33
CA PHE A 44 -18.96 18.72 9.33
C PHE A 44 -17.48 19.01 9.16
N GLU A 45 -17.16 20.05 8.40
CA GLU A 45 -15.78 20.49 8.21
C GLU A 45 -15.13 20.94 9.52
N LYS A 46 -15.92 21.55 10.41
CA LYS A 46 -15.49 22.09 11.69
C LYS A 46 -16.09 21.30 12.84
N ALA A 47 -15.23 20.76 13.71
CA ALA A 47 -15.63 19.93 14.84
C ALA A 47 -16.58 20.67 15.80
N GLU A 48 -16.39 21.99 15.96
CA GLU A 48 -17.19 22.82 16.86
C GLU A 48 -18.64 22.93 16.39
N VAL A 49 -18.89 22.80 15.09
CA VAL A 49 -20.26 22.80 14.54
C VAL A 49 -20.98 21.52 14.94
N ALA A 50 -20.34 20.36 14.73
CA ALA A 50 -20.90 19.06 15.10
C ALA A 50 -21.17 18.99 16.62
N GLN A 51 -20.24 19.49 17.43
CA GLN A 51 -20.36 19.50 18.88
C GLN A 51 -21.58 20.30 19.36
N ARG A 52 -21.80 21.52 18.83
CA ARG A 52 -22.98 22.33 19.18
C ARG A 52 -24.29 21.63 18.80
N ILE A 53 -24.33 20.94 17.66
CA ILE A 53 -25.51 20.20 17.21
C ILE A 53 -25.81 19.03 18.15
N ILE A 54 -24.78 18.30 18.57
CA ILE A 54 -24.91 17.18 19.52
C ILE A 54 -25.37 17.68 20.90
N GLU A 55 -24.86 18.82 21.37
CA GLU A 55 -25.23 19.42 22.66
C GLU A 55 -26.72 19.79 22.73
N VAL A 56 -27.29 20.28 21.62
CA VAL A 56 -28.72 20.61 21.51
C VAL A 56 -29.61 19.36 21.52
N LYS A 57 -29.06 18.19 21.14
CA LYS A 57 -29.69 16.85 21.08
C LYS A 57 -30.88 16.70 20.14
N GLU A 58 -31.84 17.62 20.15
CA GLU A 58 -33.07 17.53 19.35
C GLU A 58 -33.22 18.73 18.43
N HIS A 59 -33.48 18.45 17.15
CA HIS A 59 -33.60 19.46 16.11
C HIS A 59 -34.90 19.27 15.34
N MET A 60 -35.53 20.38 14.98
CA MET A 60 -36.68 20.38 14.08
C MET A 60 -36.20 20.73 12.67
N VAL A 61 -36.30 19.77 11.76
CA VAL A 61 -35.89 19.92 10.36
C VAL A 61 -37.12 20.11 9.51
N GLU A 62 -37.15 21.20 8.75
CA GLU A 62 -38.19 21.44 7.75
C GLU A 62 -37.80 20.75 6.44
N LEU A 63 -38.65 19.84 5.96
CA LEU A 63 -38.42 19.01 4.77
C LEU A 63 -39.25 19.47 3.56
N SER A 64 -40.11 20.47 3.74
CA SER A 64 -40.88 21.06 2.64
C SER A 64 -39.97 21.82 1.67
N TYR A 65 -40.19 21.62 0.36
CA TYR A 65 -39.44 22.26 -0.72
C TYR A 65 -40.33 23.30 -1.43
N GLY A 66 -39.83 24.53 -1.60
CA GLY A 66 -40.51 25.62 -2.31
C GLY A 66 -40.78 26.86 -1.44
N GLU A 67 -40.82 28.05 -2.05
CA GLU A 67 -41.04 29.33 -1.34
C GLU A 67 -42.52 29.60 -1.01
N GLU A 68 -43.45 28.86 -1.64
CA GLU A 68 -44.91 28.98 -1.47
C GLU A 68 -45.53 27.62 -1.10
N VAL A 69 -45.28 27.16 0.12
CA VAL A 69 -45.88 25.92 0.65
C VAL A 69 -47.01 26.32 1.59
N GLU A 70 -48.24 25.92 1.28
CA GLU A 70 -49.38 26.12 2.18
C GLU A 70 -49.11 25.41 3.52
N GLU A 71 -49.64 25.92 4.64
CA GLU A 71 -49.39 25.38 5.99
C GLU A 71 -49.70 23.87 6.12
N VAL A 72 -50.56 23.33 5.25
CA VAL A 72 -50.95 21.91 5.19
C VAL A 72 -49.84 21.01 4.63
N ASP A 73 -48.96 21.55 3.80
CA ASP A 73 -47.88 20.81 3.12
C ASP A 73 -46.51 20.96 3.82
N ARG A 74 -46.45 21.70 4.94
CA ARG A 74 -45.22 21.87 5.73
C ARG A 74 -44.89 20.60 6.51
N CYS A 75 -44.00 19.80 5.95
CA CYS A 75 -43.49 18.62 6.62
C CYS A 75 -42.30 18.98 7.52
N ARG A 76 -42.47 18.83 8.85
CA ARG A 76 -41.39 19.01 9.84
C ARG A 76 -41.08 17.70 10.52
N MET A 77 -39.81 17.35 10.57
CA MET A 77 -39.30 16.14 11.20
C MET A 77 -38.51 16.51 12.46
N ARG A 78 -38.81 15.84 13.57
CA ARG A 78 -37.95 15.87 14.76
C ARG A 78 -36.83 14.85 14.58
N VAL A 79 -35.59 15.29 14.72
CA VAL A 79 -34.41 14.43 14.61
C VAL A 79 -33.56 14.55 15.88
N GLN A 80 -32.97 13.43 16.27
CA GLN A 80 -32.04 13.37 17.39
C GLN A 80 -30.60 13.33 16.85
N ALA A 81 -29.78 14.26 17.34
CA ALA A 81 -28.35 14.28 17.11
C ALA A 81 -27.63 13.52 18.24
N GLY A 82 -26.72 12.64 17.85
CA GLY A 82 -25.86 11.91 18.78
C GLY A 82 -24.46 11.74 18.18
N PRO A 83 -23.43 11.57 19.03
CA PRO A 83 -22.10 11.23 18.56
C PRO A 83 -22.11 9.83 17.95
N VAL A 84 -21.30 9.63 16.91
CA VAL A 84 -21.04 8.31 16.34
C VAL A 84 -19.64 7.90 16.73
N GLU A 85 -19.53 6.83 17.52
CA GLU A 85 -18.25 6.24 17.87
C GLU A 85 -17.78 5.34 16.74
N VAL A 86 -16.68 5.75 16.11
CA VAL A 86 -16.04 4.98 15.06
C VAL A 86 -14.87 4.23 15.68
N LEU A 87 -14.93 2.90 15.65
CA LEU A 87 -13.83 2.05 16.11
C LEU A 87 -12.67 2.16 15.12
N LEU A 88 -11.70 3.01 15.45
CA LEU A 88 -10.44 3.12 14.73
C LEU A 88 -9.39 2.26 15.44
N PRO A 89 -8.57 1.50 14.69
CA PRO A 89 -7.46 0.79 15.29
C PRO A 89 -6.45 1.79 15.85
N SER A 90 -6.11 1.59 17.12
CA SER A 90 -5.11 2.31 17.88
C SER A 90 -3.70 1.78 17.63
N THR A 91 -3.58 0.46 17.40
CA THR A 91 -2.29 -0.22 17.22
C THR A 91 -2.38 -1.21 16.06
N LEU A 92 -1.31 -1.23 15.25
CA LEU A 92 -1.11 -2.18 14.15
C LEU A 92 0.24 -2.88 14.35
N GLU A 93 0.23 -4.20 14.43
CA GLU A 93 1.44 -5.01 14.42
C GLU A 93 1.54 -5.79 13.10
N MET A 94 2.74 -5.78 12.51
CA MET A 94 3.02 -6.47 11.25
C MET A 94 4.21 -7.41 11.43
N ALA A 95 4.03 -8.67 11.06
CA ALA A 95 5.15 -9.58 10.89
C ALA A 95 5.73 -9.42 9.49
N LEU A 96 7.05 -9.27 9.43
CA LEU A 96 7.80 -9.21 8.19
C LEU A 96 8.42 -10.58 7.91
N ILE A 97 7.93 -11.27 6.89
CA ILE A 97 8.36 -12.61 6.52
C ILE A 97 9.11 -12.54 5.20
N ARG A 98 10.36 -13.01 5.19
CA ARG A 98 11.16 -13.10 3.97
C ARG A 98 10.61 -14.20 3.07
N SER A 99 10.35 -13.87 1.80
CA SER A 99 9.97 -14.87 0.79
C SER A 99 11.15 -15.80 0.49
N CYS A 100 10.90 -17.09 0.50
CA CYS A 100 11.86 -18.11 0.06
C CYS A 100 11.84 -18.34 -1.46
N ARG A 101 10.93 -17.67 -2.18
CA ARG A 101 10.69 -17.89 -3.62
C ARG A 101 10.84 -16.63 -4.45
N SER A 102 10.95 -15.47 -3.81
CA SER A 102 10.92 -14.19 -4.51
C SER A 102 12.10 -13.31 -4.15
N ILE A 103 12.57 -12.55 -5.13
CA ILE A 103 13.58 -11.50 -4.96
C ILE A 103 12.99 -10.14 -5.31
N LEU A 104 13.53 -9.10 -4.70
CA LEU A 104 13.26 -7.72 -5.05
C LEU A 104 14.43 -7.17 -5.88
N VAL A 105 14.13 -6.75 -7.10
CA VAL A 105 15.06 -6.10 -8.02
C VAL A 105 14.81 -4.60 -8.01
N SER A 106 15.87 -3.84 -7.75
CA SER A 106 15.82 -2.38 -7.60
C SER A 106 16.98 -1.71 -8.34
N GLU A 107 16.98 -0.37 -8.32
CA GLU A 107 17.90 0.45 -9.12
C GLU A 107 17.70 0.21 -10.63
N LEU A 108 16.44 0.04 -11.04
CA LEU A 108 16.06 -0.17 -12.43
C LEU A 108 16.32 1.10 -13.26
N PRO A 109 16.81 0.96 -14.50
CA PRO A 109 17.14 2.11 -15.33
C PRO A 109 15.89 2.70 -15.99
N SER A 110 15.78 4.03 -16.00
CA SER A 110 14.72 4.76 -16.71
C SER A 110 15.04 4.89 -18.20
N LEU A 111 14.73 3.84 -18.98
CA LEU A 111 15.16 3.74 -20.39
C LEU A 111 14.12 4.14 -21.43
N GLY A 112 12.98 4.70 -21.01
CA GLY A 112 11.88 5.03 -21.93
C GLY A 112 11.32 3.80 -22.67
N ILE A 113 11.59 2.60 -22.16
CA ILE A 113 10.98 1.34 -22.62
C ILE A 113 9.68 1.11 -21.85
N PRO A 114 8.66 0.48 -22.47
CA PRO A 114 7.46 0.08 -21.75
C PRO A 114 7.81 -0.89 -20.62
N ASP A 115 7.05 -0.82 -19.52
CA ASP A 115 7.24 -1.64 -18.32
C ASP A 115 7.27 -3.14 -18.64
N GLU A 116 6.31 -3.62 -19.44
CA GLU A 116 6.29 -5.01 -19.91
C GLU A 116 7.58 -5.42 -20.63
N GLY A 117 8.14 -4.51 -21.43
CA GLY A 117 9.41 -4.75 -22.13
C GLY A 117 10.60 -4.86 -21.19
N LEU A 118 10.58 -4.16 -20.05
CA LEU A 118 11.60 -4.31 -19.00
C LEU A 118 11.40 -5.65 -18.26
N LEU A 119 10.16 -6.01 -17.92
CA LEU A 119 9.84 -7.28 -17.27
C LEU A 119 10.27 -8.47 -18.13
N ASP A 120 10.01 -8.44 -19.44
CA ASP A 120 10.48 -9.46 -20.41
C ASP A 120 11.99 -9.67 -20.36
N LYS A 121 12.75 -8.58 -20.25
CA LYS A 121 14.22 -8.65 -20.20
C LYS A 121 14.70 -9.22 -18.88
N LEU A 122 14.06 -8.85 -17.77
CA LEU A 122 14.39 -9.37 -16.45
C LEU A 122 14.06 -10.87 -16.38
N GLU A 123 12.87 -11.28 -16.78
CA GLU A 123 12.46 -12.67 -16.80
C GLU A 123 13.41 -13.53 -17.64
N LEU A 124 13.70 -13.13 -18.88
CA LEU A 124 14.63 -13.85 -19.76
C LEU A 124 16.06 -13.91 -19.20
N PHE A 125 16.47 -12.91 -18.43
CA PHE A 125 17.78 -12.89 -17.80
C PHE A 125 17.83 -13.85 -16.61
N PHE A 126 16.83 -13.79 -15.73
CA PHE A 126 16.77 -14.59 -14.51
C PHE A 126 16.29 -16.02 -14.75
N SER A 127 15.68 -16.35 -15.89
CA SER A 127 15.37 -17.73 -16.28
C SER A 127 16.60 -18.57 -16.60
N LYS A 128 17.77 -17.94 -16.79
CA LYS A 128 19.01 -18.62 -17.17
C LYS A 128 19.82 -19.03 -15.94
N THR A 129 20.04 -20.33 -15.79
CA THR A 129 20.87 -20.92 -14.72
C THR A 129 22.30 -20.36 -14.67
N LYS A 130 22.90 -20.02 -15.83
CA LYS A 130 24.23 -19.38 -15.91
C LYS A 130 24.29 -18.02 -15.20
N ASN A 131 23.16 -17.35 -15.03
CA ASN A 131 23.06 -16.07 -14.32
C ASN A 131 22.78 -16.27 -12.82
N GLY A 132 22.69 -17.52 -12.36
CA GLY A 132 22.34 -17.88 -10.99
C GLY A 132 20.84 -17.94 -10.73
N GLY A 133 20.02 -17.74 -11.77
CA GLY A 133 18.55 -17.79 -11.67
C GLY A 133 17.96 -19.16 -11.99
N GLY A 134 16.65 -19.20 -12.18
CA GLY A 134 15.85 -20.38 -12.45
C GLY A 134 14.52 -20.00 -13.10
N GLU A 135 13.66 -20.97 -13.39
CA GLU A 135 12.37 -20.72 -14.02
C GLU A 135 11.54 -19.71 -13.20
N VAL A 136 11.03 -18.69 -13.88
CA VAL A 136 10.28 -17.59 -13.28
C VAL A 136 8.79 -17.91 -13.38
N GLU A 137 8.09 -17.83 -12.26
CA GLU A 137 6.65 -18.05 -12.14
C GLU A 137 5.87 -16.75 -12.34
N SER A 138 6.30 -15.66 -11.68
CA SER A 138 5.66 -14.34 -11.78
C SER A 138 6.68 -13.20 -11.77
N ARG A 139 6.26 -12.08 -12.34
CA ARG A 139 7.02 -10.84 -12.43
C ARG A 139 6.06 -9.67 -12.25
N GLU A 140 6.30 -8.84 -11.26
CA GLU A 140 5.36 -7.81 -10.84
C GLU A 140 6.10 -6.50 -10.56
N PHE A 141 5.61 -5.39 -11.11
CA PHE A 141 6.06 -4.07 -10.69
C PHE A 141 5.37 -3.67 -9.40
N LEU A 142 6.14 -3.05 -8.50
CA LEU A 142 5.61 -2.37 -7.34
C LEU A 142 5.35 -0.92 -7.73
N ASP A 143 4.06 -0.62 -8.00
CA ASP A 143 3.56 0.66 -8.53
C ASP A 143 4.09 1.89 -7.77
N ASP A 144 4.32 1.75 -6.46
CA ASP A 144 4.73 2.86 -5.59
C ASP A 144 6.24 3.12 -5.57
N SER A 145 7.06 2.18 -6.05
CA SER A 145 8.52 2.21 -5.85
C SER A 145 9.35 2.07 -7.12
N GLY A 146 8.72 1.68 -8.24
CA GLY A 146 9.43 1.36 -9.48
C GLY A 146 10.43 0.20 -9.30
N GLN A 147 10.14 -0.71 -8.37
CA GLN A 147 10.90 -1.94 -8.14
C GLN A 147 10.15 -3.12 -8.75
N VAL A 148 10.86 -4.22 -9.02
CA VAL A 148 10.26 -5.45 -9.57
C VAL A 148 10.43 -6.59 -8.60
N VAL A 149 9.34 -7.31 -8.34
CA VAL A 149 9.36 -8.59 -7.65
C VAL A 149 9.41 -9.68 -8.71
N LEU A 150 10.37 -10.60 -8.57
CA LEU A 150 10.44 -11.81 -9.39
C LEU A 150 10.24 -13.02 -8.49
N THR A 151 9.26 -13.86 -8.82
CA THR A 151 8.96 -15.11 -8.12
C THR A 151 9.39 -16.28 -8.97
N PHE A 152 10.14 -17.22 -8.39
CA PHE A 152 10.66 -18.39 -9.08
C PHE A 152 9.75 -19.61 -8.89
N MET A 153 9.60 -20.41 -9.94
CA MET A 153 8.90 -21.68 -9.88
C MET A 153 9.56 -22.63 -8.88
N GLN A 154 8.73 -23.45 -8.24
CA GLN A 154 9.17 -24.48 -7.32
C GLN A 154 9.23 -25.81 -8.04
N ASP A 155 10.22 -25.98 -8.91
CA ASP A 155 10.38 -27.24 -9.64
C ASP A 155 11.12 -28.27 -8.76
N GLY A 156 10.59 -29.49 -8.63
CA GLY A 156 11.22 -30.61 -7.92
C GLY A 156 11.25 -30.56 -6.38
N GLY A 157 10.47 -29.67 -5.73
CA GLY A 157 10.33 -29.57 -4.28
C GLY A 157 10.84 -28.26 -3.68
N ALA A 158 10.38 -27.90 -2.48
CA ALA A 158 10.55 -26.58 -1.88
C ALA A 158 12.00 -26.07 -1.72
N SER A 159 12.98 -26.97 -1.80
CA SER A 159 14.39 -26.65 -1.61
C SER A 159 15.03 -25.92 -2.80
N LEU A 160 14.64 -26.22 -4.04
CA LEU A 160 15.36 -25.71 -5.23
C LEU A 160 15.14 -24.20 -5.48
N SER A 161 13.89 -23.72 -5.33
CA SER A 161 13.56 -22.30 -5.45
C SER A 161 14.27 -21.45 -4.37
N SER A 162 14.32 -21.96 -3.13
CA SER A 162 15.06 -21.32 -2.03
C SER A 162 16.55 -21.15 -2.33
N VAL A 163 17.19 -22.19 -2.88
CA VAL A 163 18.62 -22.13 -3.23
C VAL A 163 18.91 -21.12 -4.35
N VAL A 164 17.98 -20.92 -5.30
CA VAL A 164 18.10 -19.86 -6.32
C VAL A 164 18.02 -18.47 -5.69
N VAL A 165 17.00 -18.24 -4.87
CA VAL A 165 16.76 -16.96 -4.18
C VAL A 165 17.95 -16.58 -3.29
N GLU A 166 18.44 -17.50 -2.45
CA GLU A 166 19.59 -17.24 -1.57
C GLU A 166 20.87 -16.93 -2.35
N ARG A 167 21.12 -17.63 -3.47
CA ARG A 167 22.28 -17.35 -4.32
C ARG A 167 22.20 -15.95 -4.94
N LEU A 168 21.03 -15.55 -5.41
CA LEU A 168 20.82 -14.24 -6.02
C LEU A 168 20.92 -13.11 -4.97
N ILE A 169 20.35 -13.31 -3.78
CA ILE A 169 20.47 -12.37 -2.66
C ILE A 169 21.92 -12.24 -2.21
N ALA A 170 22.64 -13.35 -2.04
CA ALA A 170 24.05 -13.34 -1.63
C ALA A 170 24.95 -12.63 -2.65
N ARG A 171 24.59 -12.67 -3.94
CA ARG A 171 25.27 -11.91 -4.99
C ARG A 171 25.04 -10.40 -4.84
N GLY A 172 23.85 -9.99 -4.40
CA GLY A 172 23.47 -8.61 -4.09
C GLY A 172 23.32 -7.67 -5.30
N HIS A 173 24.12 -7.84 -6.35
CA HIS A 173 24.01 -7.06 -7.58
C HIS A 173 24.26 -7.91 -8.82
N VAL A 174 23.64 -7.54 -9.94
CA VAL A 174 23.84 -8.21 -11.22
C VAL A 174 23.85 -7.21 -12.37
N GLU A 175 24.68 -7.45 -13.37
CA GLU A 175 24.66 -6.68 -14.62
C GLU A 175 23.73 -7.33 -15.63
N VAL A 176 22.67 -6.61 -16.01
CA VAL A 176 21.68 -7.06 -16.99
C VAL A 176 21.84 -6.27 -18.29
N PRO A 177 22.00 -6.95 -19.44
CA PRO A 177 21.97 -6.29 -20.74
C PRO A 177 20.53 -5.91 -21.10
N ILE A 178 20.26 -4.61 -21.17
CA ILE A 178 18.94 -4.07 -21.53
C ILE A 178 19.11 -3.14 -22.74
N GLY A 179 18.51 -3.52 -23.87
CA GLY A 179 18.71 -2.82 -25.13
C GLY A 179 20.17 -2.86 -25.58
N LYS A 180 20.80 -1.69 -25.71
CA LYS A 180 22.21 -1.53 -26.12
C LYS A 180 23.18 -1.36 -24.95
N GLY A 181 22.68 -1.27 -23.72
CA GLY A 181 23.48 -1.01 -22.52
C GLY A 181 23.54 -2.19 -21.55
N LYS A 182 24.44 -2.11 -20.57
CA LYS A 182 24.47 -3.00 -19.40
C LYS A 182 24.20 -2.17 -18.16
N TYR A 183 23.29 -2.64 -17.32
CA TYR A 183 22.85 -1.94 -16.12
C TYR A 183 23.07 -2.81 -14.90
N LYS A 184 23.69 -2.22 -13.88
CA LYS A 184 23.89 -2.87 -12.60
C LYS A 184 22.62 -2.72 -11.77
N LEU A 185 21.91 -3.82 -11.57
CA LEU A 185 20.69 -3.89 -10.77
C LEU A 185 21.02 -4.43 -9.39
N LYS A 186 20.29 -3.97 -8.37
CA LYS A 186 20.41 -4.46 -7.00
C LYS A 186 19.38 -5.55 -6.75
N ILE A 187 19.84 -6.65 -6.18
CA ILE A 187 19.02 -7.78 -5.75
C ILE A 187 18.97 -7.77 -4.23
N SER A 188 17.77 -7.87 -3.68
CA SER A 188 17.53 -7.91 -2.24
C SER A 188 16.43 -8.90 -1.91
N PRO A 189 16.33 -9.35 -0.64
CA PRO A 189 15.22 -10.21 -0.25
C PRO A 189 13.88 -9.54 -0.47
N HIS A 190 12.92 -10.27 -1.03
CA HIS A 190 11.53 -9.85 -0.97
C HIS A 190 10.94 -10.21 0.39
N VAL A 191 10.19 -9.29 0.99
CA VAL A 191 9.62 -9.44 2.33
C VAL A 191 8.14 -9.12 2.22
N ASN A 192 7.30 -10.04 2.68
CA ASN A 192 5.87 -9.85 2.82
C ASN A 192 5.55 -9.39 4.24
N GLY A 193 4.63 -8.44 4.36
CA GLY A 193 4.10 -7.98 5.63
C GLY A 193 2.71 -8.57 5.86
N ASP A 194 2.55 -9.37 6.90
CA ASP A 194 1.24 -9.86 7.35
C ASP A 194 0.82 -9.12 8.62
N ILE A 195 -0.43 -8.65 8.66
CA ILE A 195 -0.99 -8.02 9.85
C ILE A 195 -1.20 -9.12 10.90
N THR A 196 -0.45 -9.06 12.00
CA THR A 196 -0.55 -10.04 13.09
C THR A 196 -1.47 -9.59 14.21
N ASN A 197 -1.60 -8.28 14.39
CA ASN A 197 -2.50 -7.72 15.40
C ASN A 197 -3.05 -6.37 14.93
N LEU A 198 -4.33 -6.14 15.23
CA LEU A 198 -5.01 -4.88 15.02
C LEU A 198 -5.91 -4.64 16.25
N GLN A 199 -5.59 -3.62 17.05
CA GLN A 199 -6.34 -3.27 18.28
C GLN A 199 -7.09 -1.96 18.12
#